data_AF-A0A7Y0HUD2-F1
#
_entry.id   AF-A0A7Y0HUD2-F1
#
_cell.length_a   1.000
_cell.length_b   1.000
_cell.length_c   1.000
_cell.angle_alpha   90.00
_cell.angle_beta   90.00
_cell.angle_gamma   90.00
#
_symmetry.space_group_name_H-M   'P 1'
#
loop_
_entity.id
_entity.type
_entity.pdbx_description
1 polymer ?
#
loop_
_entity_poly.entity_id
_entity_poly.type
_entity_poly.pdbx_seq_one_letter_code
_entity_poly.pdbx_strand_id
1 'polypeptide(L)'
;MRVFVDANILYMKTIRDWLFAFSTCKDIKAFDLFSSNDVLVEAMYHIRRSNPTISGKKINAILEQMAEIVELVDDFDCEAALPAYKGSDENDLHLHAAACDSHSDVLLTNDRKLYKRLSDEELDELPYSVYTADDFFCLLAESPVLLDQAVSCELDYWSHRCEDGVDLRGPLVKAECPNFAYLVERALKRKSGLSPINIDELLPLDERYSAALRVNSRNDLAVITDDFC
;
A
#
# COMPACT_ATOMS: atom_id res chain seq x y z
N MET A 1 -10.14 -7.38 5.33
CA MET A 1 -10.52 -6.09 4.72
C MET A 1 -10.40 -6.20 3.22
N ARG A 2 -11.37 -5.73 2.44
CA ARG A 2 -11.34 -5.68 0.98
C ARG A 2 -10.82 -4.33 0.53
N VAL A 3 -9.79 -4.32 -0.31
CA VAL A 3 -9.09 -3.11 -0.71
C VAL A 3 -9.10 -3.02 -2.23
N PHE A 4 -9.89 -2.10 -2.79
CA PHE A 4 -9.86 -1.81 -4.21
C PHE A 4 -8.64 -0.94 -4.52
N VAL A 5 -7.80 -1.39 -5.45
CA VAL A 5 -6.52 -0.77 -5.78
C VAL A 5 -6.62 -0.03 -7.10
N ASP A 6 -6.27 1.25 -7.08
CA ASP A 6 -6.24 2.14 -8.24
C ASP A 6 -4.97 1.93 -9.12
N ALA A 7 -5.02 2.41 -10.36
CA ALA A 7 -3.98 2.28 -11.38
C ALA A 7 -2.67 2.96 -10.94
N ASN A 8 -2.75 4.12 -10.29
CA ASN A 8 -1.56 4.85 -9.83
C ASN A 8 -0.77 4.09 -8.76
N ILE A 9 -1.46 3.26 -7.98
CA ILE A 9 -0.87 2.39 -6.96
C ILE A 9 -0.17 1.22 -7.62
N LEU A 10 -0.87 0.51 -8.51
CA LEU A 10 -0.31 -0.64 -9.23
C LEU A 10 0.86 -0.24 -10.14
N TYR A 11 0.78 0.92 -10.79
CA TYR A 11 1.84 1.47 -11.63
C TYR A 11 3.17 1.62 -10.87
N MET A 12 3.12 2.11 -9.63
CA MET A 12 4.31 2.42 -8.85
C MET A 12 4.96 1.15 -8.29
N LYS A 13 6.10 0.74 -8.86
CA LYS A 13 6.78 -0.51 -8.48
C LYS A 13 6.99 -0.65 -6.97
N THR A 14 7.53 0.39 -6.32
CA THR A 14 7.80 0.36 -4.88
C THR A 14 6.53 0.04 -4.10
N ILE A 15 5.41 0.72 -4.39
CA ILE A 15 4.15 0.52 -3.67
C ILE A 15 3.61 -0.89 -3.92
N ARG A 16 3.69 -1.37 -5.17
CA ARG A 16 3.28 -2.73 -5.52
C ARG A 16 4.09 -3.81 -4.80
N ASP A 17 5.41 -3.64 -4.70
CA ASP A 17 6.29 -4.58 -3.98
C ASP A 17 5.88 -4.65 -2.49
N TRP A 18 5.66 -3.50 -1.85
CA TRP A 18 5.22 -3.46 -0.44
C TRP A 18 3.81 -4.03 -0.24
N LEU A 19 2.87 -3.80 -1.16
CA LEU A 19 1.56 -4.45 -1.12
C LEU A 19 1.69 -5.98 -1.15
N PHE A 20 2.58 -6.50 -2.01
CA PHE A 20 2.88 -7.92 -2.07
C PHE A 20 3.53 -8.44 -0.78
N ALA A 21 4.49 -7.70 -0.23
CA ALA A 21 5.15 -8.08 1.03
C ALA A 21 4.12 -8.19 2.19
N PHE A 22 3.17 -7.26 2.26
CA PHE A 22 2.10 -7.33 3.25
C PHE A 22 1.06 -8.43 2.95
N SER A 23 0.69 -8.64 1.69
CA SER A 23 -0.33 -9.65 1.33
C SER A 23 0.16 -11.09 1.48
N THR A 24 1.48 -11.31 1.46
CA THR A 24 2.11 -12.62 1.60
C THR A 24 2.56 -12.96 3.02
N CYS A 25 2.23 -12.11 4.01
CA CYS A 25 2.48 -12.39 5.42
C CYS A 25 1.75 -13.68 5.85
N LYS A 26 2.52 -14.68 6.31
CA LYS A 26 2.04 -16.06 6.50
C LYS A 26 1.04 -16.21 7.65
N ASP A 27 1.20 -15.40 8.70
CA ASP A 27 0.47 -15.59 9.97
C ASP A 27 -0.78 -14.72 10.09
N ILE A 28 -0.85 -13.64 9.32
CA ILE A 28 -1.92 -12.64 9.43
C ILE A 28 -2.35 -12.22 8.03
N LYS A 29 -3.55 -12.64 7.62
CA LYS A 29 -4.20 -12.13 6.42
C LYS A 29 -4.96 -10.84 6.76
N ALA A 30 -4.32 -9.69 6.58
CA ALA A 30 -4.91 -8.39 6.91
C ALA A 30 -5.95 -7.92 5.88
N PHE A 31 -5.70 -8.17 4.60
CA PHE A 31 -6.56 -7.71 3.51
C PHE A 31 -6.54 -8.65 2.30
N ASP A 32 -7.52 -8.43 1.43
CA ASP A 32 -7.63 -8.96 0.08
C ASP A 32 -7.63 -7.78 -0.89
N LEU A 33 -6.83 -7.86 -1.95
CA LEU A 33 -6.74 -6.81 -2.95
C LEU A 33 -7.72 -7.08 -4.08
N PHE A 34 -8.44 -6.06 -4.49
CA PHE A 34 -9.36 -6.08 -5.63
C PHE A 34 -8.92 -5.03 -6.63
N SER A 35 -9.18 -5.27 -7.91
CA SER A 35 -9.01 -4.28 -8.97
C SER A 35 -9.90 -4.61 -10.16
N SER A 36 -9.95 -3.76 -11.18
CA SER A 36 -10.69 -4.03 -12.41
C SER A 36 -9.77 -4.16 -13.62
N ASN A 37 -10.28 -4.75 -14.70
CA ASN A 37 -9.55 -4.79 -15.97
C ASN A 37 -9.22 -3.39 -16.49
N ASP A 38 -10.13 -2.43 -16.32
CA ASP A 38 -9.91 -1.03 -16.73
C ASP A 38 -8.71 -0.42 -16.00
N VAL A 39 -8.64 -0.64 -14.69
CA VAL A 39 -7.51 -0.20 -13.85
C VAL A 39 -6.19 -0.86 -14.27
N LEU A 40 -6.19 -2.16 -14.54
CA LEU A 40 -4.99 -2.85 -15.02
C LEU A 40 -4.52 -2.31 -16.38
N VAL A 41 -5.45 -2.05 -17.29
CA VAL A 41 -5.16 -1.46 -18.60
C VAL A 41 -4.54 -0.07 -18.44
N GLU A 42 -5.11 0.76 -17.57
CA GLU A 42 -4.59 2.09 -17.26
C GLU A 42 -3.18 2.02 -16.65
N ALA A 43 -2.96 1.15 -15.66
CA ALA A 43 -1.65 0.94 -15.06
C ALA A 43 -0.61 0.53 -16.13
N MET A 44 -0.97 -0.41 -17.02
CA MET A 44 -0.11 -0.85 -18.13
C MET A 44 0.20 0.28 -19.12
N TYR A 45 -0.79 1.11 -19.43
CA TYR A 45 -0.59 2.29 -20.26
C TYR A 45 0.49 3.21 -19.66
N HIS A 46 0.42 3.51 -18.36
CA HIS A 46 1.40 4.36 -17.70
C HIS A 46 2.81 3.73 -17.61
N ILE A 47 2.92 2.41 -17.36
CA ILE A 47 4.20 1.70 -17.38
C ILE A 47 4.85 1.78 -18.77
N ARG A 48 4.06 1.54 -19.83
CA ARG A 48 4.53 1.62 -21.23
C ARG A 48 5.00 3.02 -21.58
N ARG A 49 4.22 4.03 -21.20
CA ARG A 49 4.48 5.44 -21.49
C ARG A 49 5.74 5.95 -20.81
N SER A 50 5.99 5.55 -19.56
CA SER A 50 7.19 5.90 -18.81
C SER A 50 8.43 5.11 -19.23
N ASN A 51 8.25 3.93 -19.84
CA ASN A 51 9.34 3.07 -20.31
C ASN A 51 9.17 2.66 -21.78
N PRO A 52 9.31 3.58 -22.76
CA PRO A 52 8.98 3.30 -24.16
C PRO A 52 9.74 2.13 -24.79
N THR A 53 10.91 1.79 -24.25
CA THR A 53 11.80 0.72 -24.74
C THR A 53 11.64 -0.61 -23.99
N ILE A 54 10.73 -0.68 -23.01
CA ILE A 54 10.49 -1.92 -22.27
C ILE A 54 10.00 -3.01 -23.23
N SER A 55 10.57 -4.21 -23.11
CA SER A 55 10.21 -5.33 -23.98
C SER A 55 8.82 -5.87 -23.63
N GLY A 56 8.11 -6.41 -24.63
CA GLY A 56 6.80 -7.05 -24.41
C GLY A 56 6.85 -8.14 -23.34
N LYS A 57 7.92 -8.94 -23.30
CA LYS A 57 8.12 -9.97 -22.26
C LYS A 57 8.11 -9.39 -20.85
N LYS A 58 8.76 -8.24 -20.63
CA LYS A 58 8.81 -7.60 -19.30
C LYS A 58 7.46 -7.00 -18.91
N ILE A 59 6.73 -6.41 -19.86
CA ILE A 59 5.38 -5.89 -19.61
C ILE A 59 4.44 -7.02 -19.20
N ASN A 60 4.42 -8.12 -19.95
CA ASN A 60 3.55 -9.25 -19.65
C ASN A 60 3.86 -9.84 -18.28
N ALA A 61 5.14 -9.96 -17.92
CA ALA A 61 5.52 -10.41 -16.57
C ALA A 61 5.02 -9.46 -15.46
N ILE A 62 4.98 -8.14 -15.70
CA ILE A 62 4.42 -7.19 -14.74
C ILE A 62 2.90 -7.34 -14.65
N LEU A 63 2.21 -7.51 -15.78
CA LEU A 63 0.76 -7.73 -15.82
C LEU A 63 0.37 -9.02 -15.10
N GLU A 64 1.10 -10.11 -15.37
CA GLU A 64 0.92 -11.40 -14.68
C GLU A 64 1.11 -11.24 -13.18
N GLN A 65 2.15 -10.54 -12.73
CA GLN A 65 2.35 -10.24 -11.30
C GLN A 65 1.20 -9.42 -10.70
N MET A 66 0.68 -8.42 -11.42
CA MET A 66 -0.47 -7.65 -10.93
C MET A 66 -1.72 -8.51 -10.81
N ALA A 67 -1.99 -9.34 -11.81
CA ALA A 67 -3.14 -10.24 -11.83
C ALA A 67 -3.05 -11.36 -10.78
N GLU A 68 -1.84 -11.75 -10.37
CA GLU A 68 -1.63 -12.73 -9.28
C GLU A 68 -1.94 -12.14 -7.89
N ILE A 69 -1.78 -10.82 -7.71
CA ILE A 69 -1.96 -10.19 -6.39
C ILE A 69 -3.36 -9.64 -6.15
N VAL A 70 -4.15 -9.39 -7.21
CA VAL A 70 -5.50 -8.84 -7.10
C VAL A 70 -6.56 -9.82 -7.56
N GLU A 71 -7.70 -9.83 -6.88
CA GLU A 71 -8.94 -10.40 -7.40
C GLU A 71 -9.57 -9.40 -8.38
N LEU A 72 -9.93 -9.88 -9.58
CA LEU A 72 -10.51 -9.03 -10.61
C LEU A 72 -12.02 -8.91 -10.44
N VAL A 73 -12.47 -7.67 -10.36
CA VAL A 73 -13.87 -7.26 -10.50
C VAL A 73 -14.13 -7.10 -11.99
N ASP A 74 -14.86 -8.06 -12.56
CA ASP A 74 -15.10 -8.17 -14.01
C ASP A 74 -16.46 -7.61 -14.46
N ASP A 75 -17.36 -7.32 -13.52
CA ASP A 75 -18.66 -6.70 -13.76
C ASP A 75 -18.89 -5.58 -12.73
N PHE A 76 -19.34 -4.41 -13.20
CA PHE A 76 -19.79 -3.29 -12.37
C PHE A 76 -20.56 -2.29 -13.24
N ASP A 77 -21.60 -1.68 -12.66
CA ASP A 77 -22.51 -0.80 -13.39
C ASP A 77 -22.23 0.69 -13.08
N CYS A 78 -21.55 1.36 -14.02
CA CYS A 78 -21.28 2.80 -13.92
C CYS A 78 -22.54 3.66 -14.03
N GLU A 79 -23.57 3.24 -14.78
CA GLU A 79 -24.82 4.00 -14.90
C GLU A 79 -25.61 3.97 -13.58
N ALA A 80 -25.64 2.80 -12.93
CA ALA A 80 -26.25 2.65 -11.62
C ALA A 80 -25.47 3.37 -10.51
N ALA A 81 -24.14 3.45 -10.62
CA ALA A 81 -23.28 4.12 -9.64
C ALA A 81 -23.26 5.66 -9.78
N LEU A 82 -23.49 6.19 -11.00
CA LEU A 82 -23.38 7.62 -11.31
C LEU A 82 -24.16 8.54 -10.34
N PRO A 83 -25.41 8.27 -9.92
CA PRO A 83 -26.13 9.16 -9.01
C PRO A 83 -25.52 9.28 -7.61
N ALA A 84 -24.75 8.27 -7.17
CA ALA A 84 -24.07 8.25 -5.87
C ALA A 84 -22.62 8.73 -5.95
N TYR A 85 -22.07 8.89 -7.15
CA TYR A 85 -20.69 9.30 -7.34
C TYR A 85 -20.49 10.78 -6.99
N LYS A 86 -19.60 11.04 -6.02
CA LYS A 86 -19.27 12.37 -5.51
C LYS A 86 -17.87 12.86 -5.91
N GLY A 87 -17.15 12.13 -6.76
CA GLY A 87 -15.78 12.47 -7.11
C GLY A 87 -15.67 13.65 -8.10
N SER A 88 -14.45 14.18 -8.22
CA SER A 88 -14.20 15.45 -8.94
C SER A 88 -14.00 15.30 -10.44
N ASP A 89 -13.64 14.10 -10.92
CA ASP A 89 -13.44 13.76 -12.32
C ASP A 89 -14.43 12.65 -12.72
N GLU A 90 -15.11 12.82 -13.86
CA GLU A 90 -16.07 11.83 -14.37
C GLU A 90 -15.38 10.53 -14.81
N ASN A 91 -14.09 10.58 -15.17
CA ASN A 91 -13.34 9.41 -15.59
C ASN A 91 -13.08 8.43 -14.42
N ASP A 92 -13.06 8.93 -13.18
CA ASP A 92 -12.85 8.08 -11.99
C ASP A 92 -14.13 7.37 -11.53
N LEU A 93 -15.27 7.58 -12.22
CA LEU A 93 -16.55 6.90 -11.91
C LEU A 93 -16.39 5.38 -11.90
N HIS A 94 -15.57 4.81 -12.78
CA HIS A 94 -15.35 3.37 -12.83
C HIS A 94 -14.69 2.84 -11.54
N LEU A 95 -13.84 3.65 -10.88
CA LEU A 95 -13.21 3.27 -9.62
C LEU A 95 -14.27 3.16 -8.53
N HIS A 96 -15.17 4.15 -8.48
CA HIS A 96 -16.28 4.14 -7.53
C HIS A 96 -17.23 2.97 -7.77
N ALA A 97 -17.64 2.75 -9.03
CA ALA A 97 -18.54 1.66 -9.38
C ALA A 97 -17.95 0.30 -9.01
N ALA A 98 -16.69 0.03 -9.37
CA ALA A 98 -16.03 -1.24 -9.07
C ALA A 98 -15.75 -1.42 -7.57
N ALA A 99 -15.39 -0.36 -6.85
CA ALA A 99 -15.23 -0.42 -5.39
C ALA A 99 -16.55 -0.73 -4.67
N CYS A 100 -17.66 -0.14 -5.12
CA CYS A 100 -18.99 -0.41 -4.59
C CYS A 100 -19.44 -1.86 -4.86
N ASP A 101 -19.27 -2.34 -6.09
CA ASP A 101 -19.72 -3.68 -6.50
C ASP A 101 -18.93 -4.80 -5.82
N SER A 102 -17.61 -4.59 -5.67
CA SER A 102 -16.75 -5.48 -4.88
C SER A 102 -16.97 -5.41 -3.36
N HIS A 103 -17.86 -4.54 -2.89
CA HIS A 103 -18.04 -4.23 -1.46
C HIS A 103 -16.71 -3.96 -0.77
N SER A 104 -15.86 -3.15 -1.40
CA SER A 104 -14.56 -2.81 -0.85
C SER A 104 -14.73 -1.97 0.40
N ASP A 105 -13.94 -2.27 1.43
CA ASP A 105 -13.87 -1.46 2.65
C ASP A 105 -12.99 -0.21 2.42
N VAL A 106 -12.02 -0.34 1.51
CA VAL A 106 -11.02 0.70 1.20
C VAL A 106 -10.89 0.89 -0.30
N LEU A 107 -10.87 2.14 -0.74
CA LEU A 107 -10.28 2.56 -2.01
C LEU A 107 -8.86 3.07 -1.78
N LEU A 108 -7.87 2.36 -2.31
CA LEU A 108 -6.46 2.71 -2.20
C LEU A 108 -6.02 3.48 -3.44
N THR A 109 -5.73 4.78 -3.28
CA THR A 109 -5.32 5.67 -4.36
C THR A 109 -4.40 6.78 -3.86
N ASN A 110 -3.39 7.13 -4.66
CA ASN A 110 -2.58 8.32 -4.43
C ASN A 110 -3.13 9.57 -5.14
N ASP A 111 -4.26 9.47 -5.86
CA ASP A 111 -4.91 10.65 -6.42
C ASP A 111 -5.66 11.44 -5.35
N ARG A 112 -4.93 12.35 -4.71
CA ARG A 112 -5.46 13.29 -3.71
C ARG A 112 -6.50 14.25 -4.26
N LYS A 113 -6.72 14.31 -5.58
CA LYS A 113 -7.73 15.19 -6.20
C LYS A 113 -9.09 14.52 -6.31
N LEU A 114 -9.16 13.19 -6.30
CA LEU A 114 -10.38 12.41 -6.51
C LEU A 114 -11.56 12.95 -5.71
N TYR A 115 -11.38 13.10 -4.38
CA TYR A 115 -12.39 13.63 -3.46
C TYR A 115 -12.01 14.95 -2.79
N LYS A 116 -11.09 15.71 -3.39
CA LYS A 116 -10.56 16.96 -2.78
C LYS A 116 -11.64 18.01 -2.47
N ARG A 117 -12.81 17.92 -3.11
CA ARG A 117 -13.93 18.86 -2.94
C ARG A 117 -14.88 18.49 -1.81
N LEU A 118 -14.78 17.27 -1.28
CA LEU A 118 -15.65 16.77 -0.22
C LEU A 118 -15.16 17.23 1.15
N SER A 119 -16.09 17.49 2.07
CA SER A 119 -15.77 17.63 3.50
C SER A 119 -15.47 16.28 4.14
N ASP A 120 -14.91 16.28 5.35
CA ASP A 120 -14.65 15.05 6.10
C ASP A 120 -15.96 14.27 6.36
N GLU A 121 -17.08 14.97 6.64
CA GLU A 121 -18.39 14.33 6.79
C GLU A 121 -18.90 13.70 5.48
N GLU A 122 -18.65 14.33 4.34
CA GLU A 122 -19.05 13.79 3.04
C GLU A 122 -18.20 12.59 2.62
N LEU A 123 -16.93 12.56 3.04
CA LEU A 123 -16.03 11.41 2.88
C LEU A 123 -16.47 10.23 3.76
N ASP A 124 -16.89 10.48 5.00
CA ASP A 124 -17.41 9.45 5.91
C ASP A 124 -18.74 8.83 5.43
N GLU A 125 -19.47 9.52 4.56
CA GLU A 125 -20.68 8.99 3.91
C GLU A 125 -20.39 8.06 2.72
N LEU A 126 -19.14 8.00 2.24
CA LEU A 126 -18.78 7.09 1.15
C LEU A 126 -18.91 5.63 1.63
N PRO A 127 -19.24 4.69 0.73
CA PRO A 127 -19.37 3.27 1.09
C PRO A 127 -18.05 2.59 1.45
N TYR A 128 -16.93 3.29 1.29
CA TYR A 128 -15.57 2.85 1.59
C TYR A 128 -14.72 4.01 2.13
N SER A 129 -13.68 3.70 2.89
CA SER A 129 -12.66 4.66 3.28
C SER A 129 -11.65 4.87 2.14
N VAL A 130 -11.11 6.08 2.01
CA VAL A 130 -10.11 6.40 0.99
C VAL A 130 -8.75 6.56 1.66
N TYR A 131 -7.77 5.79 1.22
CA TYR A 131 -6.41 5.85 1.75
C TYR A 131 -5.38 6.10 0.65
N THR A 132 -4.34 6.89 0.99
CA THR A 132 -3.09 6.87 0.23
C THR A 132 -2.28 5.63 0.58
N ALA A 133 -1.31 5.27 -0.26
CA ALA A 133 -0.38 4.19 0.07
C ALA A 133 0.37 4.44 1.38
N ASP A 134 0.79 5.68 1.63
CA ASP A 134 1.52 6.05 2.86
C ASP A 134 0.67 5.79 4.10
N ASP A 135 -0.58 6.26 4.08
CA ASP A 135 -1.51 6.13 5.20
C ASP A 135 -1.93 4.67 5.41
N PHE A 136 -2.21 3.95 4.31
CA PHE A 136 -2.59 2.55 4.36
C PHE A 136 -1.48 1.67 4.92
N PHE A 137 -0.23 1.88 4.49
CA PHE A 137 0.90 1.13 5.04
C PHE A 137 1.18 1.50 6.50
N CYS A 138 0.97 2.75 6.91
CA CYS A 138 1.03 3.13 8.32
C CYS A 138 -0.04 2.42 9.16
N LEU A 139 -1.27 2.27 8.64
CA LEU A 139 -2.34 1.51 9.28
C LEU A 139 -1.95 0.03 9.46
N LEU A 140 -1.41 -0.60 8.42
CA LEU A 140 -0.94 -1.99 8.51
C LEU A 140 0.23 -2.15 9.51
N ALA A 141 1.10 -1.15 9.57
CA ALA A 141 2.25 -1.10 10.47
C ALA A 141 1.87 -0.95 11.96
N GLU A 142 0.60 -0.68 12.28
CA GLU A 142 0.10 -0.78 13.66
C GLU A 142 0.21 -2.19 14.23
N SER A 143 0.26 -3.20 13.37
CA SER A 143 0.67 -4.56 13.74
C SER A 143 2.20 -4.68 13.61
N PRO A 144 2.96 -4.78 14.72
CA PRO A 144 4.40 -4.91 14.66
C PRO A 144 4.84 -6.19 13.94
N VAL A 145 4.02 -7.26 14.03
CA VAL A 145 4.25 -8.55 13.36
C VAL A 145 4.15 -8.39 11.84
N LEU A 146 3.09 -7.74 11.33
CA LEU A 146 2.93 -7.49 9.89
C LEU A 146 4.08 -6.64 9.35
N LEU A 147 4.42 -5.56 10.06
CA LEU A 147 5.53 -4.69 9.65
C LEU A 147 6.85 -5.46 9.60
N ASP A 148 7.13 -6.27 10.62
CA ASP A 148 8.38 -7.03 10.69
C ASP A 148 8.49 -8.09 9.58
N GLN A 149 7.39 -8.78 9.28
CA GLN A 149 7.32 -9.75 8.18
C GLN A 149 7.48 -9.09 6.81
N ALA A 150 6.78 -7.99 6.56
CA ALA A 150 6.89 -7.25 5.30
C ALA A 150 8.31 -6.69 5.09
N VAL A 151 8.92 -6.12 6.14
CA VAL A 151 10.31 -5.64 6.09
C VAL A 151 11.29 -6.78 5.82
N SER A 152 11.10 -7.95 6.42
CA SER A 152 11.94 -9.12 6.18
C SER A 152 11.81 -9.60 4.73
N CYS A 153 10.58 -9.68 4.21
CA CYS A 153 10.31 -10.03 2.83
C CYS A 153 11.04 -9.11 1.84
N GLU A 154 10.98 -7.79 2.07
CA GLU A 154 11.68 -6.81 1.24
C GLU A 154 13.21 -6.93 1.38
N LEU A 155 13.74 -7.09 2.59
CA LEU A 155 15.17 -7.29 2.81
C LEU A 155 15.69 -8.54 2.09
N ASP A 156 14.98 -9.66 2.18
CA ASP A 156 15.34 -10.89 1.51
C ASP A 156 15.29 -10.71 -0.01
N TYR A 157 14.25 -10.07 -0.53
CA TYR A 157 14.13 -9.81 -1.97
C TYR A 157 15.28 -8.93 -2.50
N TRP A 158 15.67 -7.88 -1.78
CA TRP A 158 16.67 -6.91 -2.24
C TRP A 158 18.12 -7.27 -1.90
N SER A 159 18.37 -8.05 -0.83
CA SER A 159 19.72 -8.48 -0.44
C SER A 159 20.41 -9.32 -1.51
N HIS A 160 19.64 -10.13 -2.24
CA HIS A 160 20.15 -10.91 -3.37
C HIS A 160 20.47 -10.06 -4.62
N ARG A 161 20.13 -8.76 -4.61
CA ARG A 161 20.23 -7.86 -5.77
C ARG A 161 21.14 -6.65 -5.56
N CYS A 162 21.57 -6.40 -4.32
CA CYS A 162 22.38 -5.25 -3.96
C CYS A 162 23.61 -5.69 -3.14
N GLU A 163 24.80 -5.54 -3.71
CA GLU A 163 26.06 -5.89 -3.04
C GLU A 163 26.45 -4.90 -1.92
N ASP A 164 26.05 -3.63 -2.04
CA ASP A 164 26.44 -2.53 -1.13
C ASP A 164 25.43 -2.28 0.02
N GLY A 165 24.57 -3.25 0.31
CA GLY A 165 23.49 -3.12 1.29
C GLY A 165 22.18 -2.61 0.70
N VAL A 166 21.10 -2.77 1.46
CA VAL A 166 19.72 -2.52 1.00
C VAL A 166 19.19 -1.20 1.58
N ASP A 167 18.86 -0.25 0.70
CA ASP A 167 18.10 0.96 1.06
C ASP A 167 16.61 0.78 0.74
N LEU A 168 15.81 0.47 1.77
CA LEU A 168 14.35 0.39 1.65
C LEU A 168 13.65 1.76 1.82
N ARG A 169 14.31 2.73 2.44
CA ARG A 169 13.71 4.02 2.80
C ARG A 169 13.67 4.97 1.59
N GLY A 170 14.78 5.08 0.86
CA GLY A 170 14.89 5.97 -0.29
C GLY A 170 13.82 5.75 -1.35
N PRO A 171 13.55 4.51 -1.80
CA PRO A 171 12.48 4.21 -2.74
C PRO A 171 11.08 4.58 -2.23
N LEU A 172 10.78 4.37 -0.94
CA LEU A 172 9.49 4.73 -0.34
C LEU A 172 9.26 6.24 -0.31
N VAL A 173 10.27 7.02 0.08
CA VAL A 173 10.18 8.49 0.07
C VAL A 173 9.94 9.01 -1.35
N LYS A 174 10.60 8.43 -2.35
CA LYS A 174 10.39 8.78 -3.78
C LYS A 174 9.01 8.37 -4.29
N ALA A 175 8.42 7.33 -3.71
CA ALA A 175 7.07 6.87 -3.99
C ALA A 175 6.00 7.61 -3.17
N GLU A 176 6.35 8.75 -2.57
CA GLU A 176 5.45 9.58 -1.75
C GLU A 176 4.89 8.85 -0.51
N CYS A 177 5.66 7.89 0.04
CA CYS A 177 5.35 7.19 1.28
C CYS A 177 6.31 7.56 2.44
N PRO A 178 6.46 8.85 2.81
CA PRO A 178 7.46 9.29 3.79
C PRO A 178 7.15 8.84 5.23
N ASN A 179 5.88 8.74 5.64
CA ASN A 179 5.54 8.34 7.00
C ASN A 179 5.78 6.83 7.18
N PHE A 180 5.40 6.03 6.19
CA PHE A 180 5.69 4.61 6.21
C PHE A 180 7.19 4.33 6.09
N ALA A 181 7.93 5.10 5.27
CA ALA A 181 9.39 5.01 5.19
C ALA A 181 10.07 5.21 6.56
N TYR A 182 9.50 6.06 7.41
CA TYR A 182 9.98 6.29 8.77
C TYR A 182 9.73 5.06 9.67
N LEU A 183 8.58 4.41 9.55
CA LEU A 183 8.28 3.16 10.27
C LEU A 183 9.19 2.01 9.83
N VAL A 184 9.49 1.92 8.53
CA VAL A 184 10.46 0.97 7.99
C VAL A 184 11.86 1.24 8.54
N GLU A 185 12.29 2.50 8.61
CA GLU A 185 13.59 2.86 9.22
C GLU A 185 13.66 2.41 10.69
N ARG A 186 12.60 2.64 11.47
CA ARG A 186 12.50 2.13 12.84
C ARG A 186 12.59 0.61 12.92
N ALA A 187 11.87 -0.11 12.03
CA ALA A 187 11.92 -1.57 11.98
C ALA A 187 13.31 -2.10 11.63
N LEU A 188 14.01 -1.47 10.68
CA LEU A 188 15.40 -1.81 10.35
C LEU A 188 16.35 -1.60 11.53
N LYS A 189 16.19 -0.53 12.31
CA LYS A 189 16.97 -0.32 13.54
C LYS A 189 16.70 -1.42 14.57
N ARG A 190 15.45 -1.87 14.73
CA ARG A 190 15.12 -3.03 15.60
C ARG A 190 15.86 -4.28 15.14
N LYS A 191 15.78 -4.61 13.84
CA LYS A 191 16.48 -5.77 13.25
C LYS A 191 18.00 -5.68 13.36
N SER A 192 18.58 -4.48 13.45
CA SER A 192 20.01 -4.30 13.74
C SER A 192 20.40 -4.50 15.22
N GLY A 193 19.43 -4.84 16.08
CA GLY A 193 19.63 -5.10 17.51
C GLY A 193 19.46 -3.87 18.41
N LEU A 194 18.99 -2.74 17.88
CA LEU A 194 18.77 -1.55 18.69
C LEU A 194 17.48 -1.70 19.51
N SER A 195 17.54 -1.39 20.81
CA SER A 195 16.38 -1.52 21.70
C SER A 195 15.27 -0.52 21.31
N PRO A 196 13.98 -0.87 21.51
CA PRO A 196 12.87 0.04 21.22
C PRO A 196 12.94 1.38 21.96
N ILE A 197 13.50 1.40 23.19
CA ILE A 197 13.73 2.65 23.93
C ILE A 197 14.70 3.55 23.17
N ASN A 198 15.85 3.02 22.74
CA ASN A 198 16.84 3.79 22.00
C ASN A 198 16.29 4.25 20.64
N ILE A 199 15.46 3.43 19.99
CA ILE A 199 14.81 3.80 18.72
C ILE A 199 13.80 4.92 18.96
N ASP A 200 13.03 4.88 20.05
CA ASP A 200 12.10 5.96 20.39
C ASP A 200 12.80 7.29 20.72
N GLU A 201 14.00 7.24 21.30
CA GLU A 201 14.81 8.43 21.53
C GLU A 201 15.40 9.01 20.23
N LEU A 202 15.84 8.14 19.31
CA LEU A 202 16.46 8.57 18.03
C LEU A 202 15.43 8.95 16.96
N LEU A 203 14.31 8.22 16.92
CA LEU A 203 13.28 8.29 15.90
C LEU A 203 11.89 8.38 16.55
N PRO A 204 11.58 9.43 17.34
CA PRO A 204 10.32 9.53 18.06
C PRO A 204 9.11 9.59 17.12
N LEU A 205 8.05 8.90 17.50
CA LEU A 205 6.76 8.97 16.80
C LEU A 205 5.95 10.15 17.33
N ASP A 206 5.50 11.01 16.42
CA ASP A 206 4.71 12.21 16.71
C ASP A 206 3.23 12.04 16.33
N GLU A 207 2.47 13.15 16.36
CA GLU A 207 1.02 13.16 16.15
C GLU A 207 0.56 12.68 14.76
N ARG A 208 1.48 12.51 13.79
CA ARG A 208 1.18 11.88 12.50
C ARG A 208 0.83 10.40 12.63
N TYR A 209 1.24 9.77 13.72
CA TYR A 209 0.99 8.36 14.00
C TYR A 209 -0.09 8.20 15.07
N SER A 210 -0.84 7.11 14.96
CA SER A 210 -1.92 6.81 15.90
C SER A 210 -1.42 6.74 17.34
N ALA A 211 -2.31 7.06 18.28
CA ALA A 211 -1.98 6.96 19.70
C ALA A 211 -1.58 5.53 20.09
N ALA A 212 -2.18 4.52 19.46
CA ALA A 212 -1.84 3.12 19.66
C ALA A 212 -0.38 2.85 19.26
N LEU A 213 0.03 3.24 18.04
CA LEU A 213 1.39 3.05 17.57
C LEU A 213 2.42 3.78 18.45
N ARG A 214 2.12 4.99 18.90
CA ARG A 214 2.97 5.76 19.83
C ARG A 214 3.09 5.17 21.23
N VAL A 215 2.05 4.52 21.74
CA VAL A 215 2.08 3.87 23.06
C VAL A 215 2.81 2.54 22.97
N ASN A 216 2.58 1.79 21.89
CA ASN A 216 3.17 0.47 21.69
C ASN A 216 4.64 0.53 21.28
N SER A 217 5.10 1.64 20.69
CA SER A 217 6.48 1.83 20.24
C SER A 217 7.55 1.54 21.28
N ARG A 218 7.25 1.76 22.56
CA ARG A 218 8.13 1.48 23.71
C ARG A 218 7.93 0.08 24.29
N ASN A 219 6.76 -0.51 24.06
CA ASN A 219 6.31 -1.77 24.66
C ASN A 219 6.48 -2.99 23.75
N ASP A 220 6.77 -2.82 22.45
CA ASP A 220 6.89 -3.87 21.41
C ASP A 220 8.02 -4.91 21.63
N LEU A 221 8.53 -5.07 22.85
CA LEU A 221 9.71 -5.87 23.21
C LEU A 221 9.46 -7.37 23.42
N ALA A 222 8.27 -7.92 23.16
CA ALA A 222 7.94 -9.30 23.54
C ALA A 222 7.37 -10.20 22.42
N VAL A 223 7.00 -9.66 21.26
CA VAL A 223 6.17 -10.40 20.26
C VAL A 223 6.89 -10.66 18.94
N ILE A 224 8.04 -10.01 18.70
CA ILE A 224 8.80 -10.20 17.45
C ILE A 224 9.75 -11.38 17.68
N THR A 225 9.39 -12.54 17.14
CA THR A 225 10.21 -13.75 17.18
C THR A 225 11.37 -13.65 16.19
N ASP A 226 12.56 -14.06 16.60
CA ASP A 226 13.78 -14.12 15.77
C ASP A 226 13.73 -15.21 14.68
N ASP A 227 12.71 -16.06 14.70
CA ASP A 227 12.48 -17.04 13.65
C ASP A 227 11.63 -16.37 12.59
N PHE A 228 12.15 -16.14 11.36
CA PHE A 228 11.51 -16.55 10.10
C PHE A 228 12.50 -16.42 8.94
N CYS A 229 12.56 -17.50 8.17
CA CYS A 229 13.28 -17.71 6.91
C CYS A 229 12.24 -18.15 5.85
#